data_AF-A0A4P5QUX0-F1
#
_entry.id   AF-A0A4P5QUX0-F1
#
_cell.length_a   1.000
_cell.length_b   1.000
_cell.length_c   1.000
_cell.angle_alpha   90.00
_cell.angle_beta   90.00
_cell.angle_gamma   90.00
#
_symmetry.space_group_name_H-M   'P 1'
#
loop_
_entity.id
_entity.type
_entity.pdbx_description
1 polymer ?
#
loop_
_entity_poly.entity_id
_entity_poly.type
_entity_poly.pdbx_seq_one_letter_code
_entity_poly.pdbx_strand_id
1 'polypeptide(L)'
;MARLKKQWSATEAIALAAEIKKVLSVSHRQAKGLIDGRCVWVNEEVIQKHGHRLIPSQIIRVDYDPERVYELIPTRSKIDATPFETLFEDKHLIFVNKPAGLLTVPSDNPHDSSLADRISDHYRLRGFRRFELYIVHRLDKFTSGVLVFAKTPEGLHGLKKLFNLHKIQRIYKAILVGELPENSGTLRDQLMEQAKTLRMKVVKGKTPTMGVKEAITHYRVIERLPGHTVLEIRLETGRRNQIRVQFADRGYPLLGDQVYGQESPLIDRQALHAELLGFTHPVTGQQVTVQSKSPYDINRVLELLRNQRRLHRADKGIQGDVGIYKPHITDDQKKKRVNRMKKFNERTALRPITSTEHTRPTNKFKRATSQIKGSRSARPSGSSPKARVWKKKI
;
A
#
# COMPACT_ATOMS: atom_id res chain seq x y z
N MET A 1 10.61 -15.72 -37.26
CA MET A 1 12.01 -16.19 -37.46
C MET A 1 11.97 -17.64 -37.86
N ALA A 2 12.99 -18.14 -38.58
CA ALA A 2 13.17 -19.58 -38.74
C ALA A 2 13.48 -20.25 -37.38
N ARG A 3 13.38 -21.57 -37.31
CA ARG A 3 13.82 -22.36 -36.15
C ARG A 3 15.31 -22.09 -35.88
N LEU A 4 15.67 -21.82 -34.63
CA LEU A 4 17.02 -21.48 -34.18
C LEU A 4 17.40 -22.38 -33.02
N LYS A 5 18.46 -23.18 -33.20
CA LYS A 5 19.08 -23.95 -32.12
C LYS A 5 20.57 -23.71 -32.18
N LYS A 6 21.12 -22.95 -31.23
CA LYS A 6 22.54 -22.58 -31.21
C LYS A 6 23.06 -22.54 -29.78
N GLN A 7 24.30 -22.96 -29.60
CA GLN A 7 25.01 -22.87 -28.34
C GLN A 7 26.41 -22.31 -28.59
N TRP A 8 26.86 -21.38 -27.75
CA TRP A 8 28.20 -20.81 -27.82
C TRP A 8 28.66 -20.33 -26.45
N SER A 9 29.96 -20.06 -26.33
CA SER A 9 30.55 -19.50 -25.12
C SER A 9 30.70 -17.98 -25.23
N ALA A 10 30.35 -17.26 -24.18
CA ALA A 10 30.54 -15.82 -24.10
C ALA A 10 32.04 -15.47 -24.15
N THR A 11 32.43 -14.59 -25.06
CA THR A 11 33.84 -14.16 -25.21
C THR A 11 34.14 -12.88 -24.44
N GLU A 12 33.13 -12.03 -24.24
CA GLU A 12 33.27 -10.70 -23.65
C GLU A 12 32.22 -10.46 -22.56
N ALA A 13 32.53 -9.56 -21.63
CA ALA A 13 31.62 -9.19 -20.54
C ALA A 13 30.57 -8.15 -20.96
N ILE A 14 29.70 -8.51 -21.91
CA ILE A 14 28.65 -7.66 -22.47
C ILE A 14 27.23 -8.08 -22.04
N ALA A 15 26.23 -7.25 -22.35
CA ALA A 15 24.83 -7.57 -22.07
C ALA A 15 24.33 -8.73 -22.95
N LEU A 16 23.55 -9.65 -22.37
CA LEU A 16 23.01 -10.83 -23.04
C LEU A 16 22.27 -10.50 -24.35
N ALA A 17 21.41 -9.49 -24.36
CA ALA A 17 20.71 -9.07 -25.58
C ALA A 17 21.66 -8.55 -26.68
N ALA A 18 22.79 -7.94 -26.29
CA ALA A 18 23.80 -7.47 -27.25
C ALA A 18 24.61 -8.64 -27.82
N GLU A 19 24.97 -9.62 -27.00
CA GLU A 19 25.64 -10.85 -27.43
C GLU A 19 24.77 -11.66 -28.40
N ILE A 20 23.49 -11.86 -28.08
CA ILE A 20 22.55 -12.57 -28.96
C ILE A 20 22.37 -11.83 -30.28
N LYS A 21 22.25 -10.50 -30.24
CA LYS A 21 22.19 -9.66 -31.45
C LYS A 21 23.43 -9.87 -32.32
N LYS A 22 24.62 -9.84 -31.72
CA LYS A 22 25.92 -10.02 -32.41
C LYS A 22 26.04 -11.42 -33.02
N VAL A 23 25.81 -12.47 -32.23
CA VAL A 23 26.09 -13.86 -32.63
C VAL A 23 25.02 -14.49 -33.52
N LEU A 24 23.75 -14.08 -33.36
CA LEU A 24 22.65 -14.55 -34.23
C LEU A 24 22.36 -13.61 -35.40
N SER A 25 23.04 -12.46 -35.47
CA SER A 25 22.79 -11.43 -36.49
C SER A 25 21.32 -11.02 -36.61
N VAL A 26 20.61 -10.99 -35.47
CA VAL A 26 19.20 -10.59 -35.37
C VAL A 26 19.07 -9.13 -34.95
N SER A 27 17.90 -8.52 -35.15
CA SER A 27 17.64 -7.19 -34.60
C SER A 27 17.65 -7.20 -33.06
N HIS A 28 17.92 -6.06 -32.44
CA HIS A 28 17.92 -5.96 -30.97
C HIS A 28 16.54 -6.29 -30.37
N ARG A 29 15.44 -5.93 -31.07
CA ARG A 29 14.08 -6.31 -30.67
C ARG A 29 13.86 -7.81 -30.70
N GLN A 30 14.40 -8.47 -31.71
CA GLN A 30 14.34 -9.92 -31.87
C GLN A 30 15.16 -10.65 -30.80
N ALA A 31 16.37 -10.18 -30.49
CA ALA A 31 17.16 -10.71 -29.38
C ALA A 31 16.41 -10.61 -28.04
N LYS A 32 15.76 -9.48 -27.77
CA LYS A 32 14.89 -9.30 -26.61
C LYS A 32 13.71 -10.27 -26.61
N GLY A 33 13.04 -10.44 -27.75
CA GLY A 33 11.93 -11.37 -27.91
C GLY A 33 12.31 -12.82 -27.62
N LEU A 34 13.52 -13.26 -27.96
CA LEU A 34 14.03 -14.59 -27.61
C LEU A 34 14.21 -14.74 -26.08
N ILE A 35 14.73 -13.71 -25.42
CA ILE A 35 14.88 -13.68 -23.96
C ILE A 35 13.49 -13.67 -23.29
N ASP A 36 12.58 -12.84 -23.77
CA ASP A 36 11.20 -12.72 -23.28
C ASP A 36 10.41 -14.02 -23.50
N GLY A 37 10.65 -14.73 -24.60
CA GLY A 37 10.04 -16.03 -24.89
C GLY A 37 10.67 -17.20 -24.13
N ARG A 38 11.57 -16.95 -23.16
CA ARG A 38 12.30 -17.99 -22.40
C ARG A 38 13.04 -18.98 -23.30
N CYS A 39 13.49 -18.52 -24.46
CA CYS A 39 14.22 -19.32 -25.45
C CYS A 39 15.74 -19.28 -25.23
N VAL A 40 16.22 -18.71 -24.12
CA VAL A 40 17.63 -18.41 -23.86
C VAL A 40 18.04 -18.91 -22.49
N TRP A 41 19.11 -19.69 -22.45
CA TRP A 41 19.75 -20.19 -21.24
C TRP A 41 21.18 -19.70 -21.16
N VAL A 42 21.66 -19.41 -19.94
CA VAL A 42 23.07 -19.15 -19.63
C VAL A 42 23.47 -20.11 -18.52
N ASN A 43 24.46 -20.98 -18.76
CA ASN A 43 24.85 -22.07 -17.85
C ASN A 43 23.64 -22.87 -17.33
N GLU A 44 22.76 -23.28 -18.25
CA GLU A 44 21.53 -24.06 -17.98
C GLU A 44 20.40 -23.31 -17.26
N GLU A 45 20.62 -22.08 -16.82
CA GLU A 45 19.58 -21.24 -16.22
C GLU A 45 18.87 -20.36 -17.28
N VAL A 46 17.53 -20.30 -17.24
CA VAL A 46 16.76 -19.39 -18.10
C VAL A 46 16.95 -17.96 -17.62
N ILE A 47 17.54 -17.11 -18.47
CA ILE A 47 17.73 -15.70 -18.15
C ILE A 47 16.59 -14.87 -18.74
N GLN A 48 15.99 -14.02 -17.93
CA GLN A 48 14.85 -13.16 -18.31
C GLN A 48 15.22 -11.68 -18.44
N LYS A 49 16.42 -11.29 -18.00
CA LYS A 49 16.90 -9.91 -18.04
C LYS A 49 17.71 -9.65 -19.31
N HIS A 50 17.23 -8.73 -20.15
CA HIS A 50 17.90 -8.36 -21.41
C HIS A 50 19.34 -7.86 -21.18
N GLY A 51 19.53 -7.10 -20.10
CA GLY A 51 20.80 -6.52 -19.70
C GLY A 51 21.65 -7.40 -18.79
N HIS A 52 21.33 -8.70 -18.65
CA HIS A 52 22.17 -9.62 -17.88
C HIS A 52 23.61 -9.56 -18.40
N ARG A 53 24.55 -9.15 -17.54
CA ARG A 53 25.95 -9.03 -17.92
C ARG A 53 26.58 -10.41 -17.92
N LEU A 54 27.00 -10.85 -19.10
CA LEU A 54 27.69 -12.12 -19.26
C LEU A 54 29.07 -12.06 -18.62
N ILE A 55 29.51 -13.19 -18.10
CA ILE A 55 30.89 -13.44 -17.70
C ILE A 55 31.52 -14.24 -18.85
N PRO A 56 32.76 -13.92 -19.27
CA PRO A 56 33.47 -14.74 -20.25
C PRO A 56 33.47 -16.21 -19.85
N SER A 57 33.40 -17.09 -20.83
CA SER A 57 33.28 -18.55 -20.70
C SER A 57 31.91 -19.09 -20.27
N GLN A 58 30.90 -18.23 -20.00
CA GLN A 58 29.53 -18.71 -19.78
C GLN A 58 28.92 -19.27 -21.08
N ILE A 59 28.27 -20.43 -20.97
CA ILE A 59 27.63 -21.09 -22.11
C ILE A 59 26.24 -20.52 -22.31
N ILE A 60 25.99 -19.94 -23.48
CA ILE A 60 24.69 -19.43 -23.89
C ILE A 60 24.06 -20.44 -24.85
N ARG A 61 22.84 -20.88 -24.55
CA ARG A 61 22.04 -21.73 -25.43
C ARG A 61 20.79 -20.97 -25.84
N VAL A 62 20.48 -20.98 -27.13
CA VAL A 62 19.23 -20.44 -27.68
C VAL A 62 18.50 -21.55 -28.41
N ASP A 63 17.22 -21.74 -28.08
CA ASP A 63 16.34 -22.74 -28.66
C ASP A 63 14.97 -22.13 -28.92
N TYR A 64 14.73 -21.77 -30.18
CA TYR A 64 13.51 -21.14 -30.67
C TYR A 64 12.93 -21.95 -31.84
N ASP A 65 11.64 -22.19 -31.79
CA ASP A 65 10.87 -22.96 -32.74
C ASP A 65 9.63 -22.16 -33.15
N PRO A 66 9.51 -21.69 -34.40
CA PRO A 66 8.37 -20.88 -34.83
C PRO A 66 7.01 -21.60 -34.72
N GLU A 67 7.00 -22.93 -34.66
CA GLU A 67 5.78 -23.72 -34.50
C GLU A 67 5.35 -23.85 -33.03
N ARG A 68 6.23 -23.50 -32.08
CA ARG A 68 5.95 -23.52 -30.66
C ARG A 68 5.28 -22.22 -30.22
N VAL A 69 4.21 -22.33 -29.46
CA VAL A 69 3.61 -21.18 -28.77
C VAL A 69 4.48 -20.86 -27.55
N TYR A 70 5.05 -19.65 -27.54
CA TYR A 70 5.80 -19.12 -26.41
C TYR A 70 4.93 -18.19 -25.59
N GLU A 71 4.84 -18.47 -24.29
CA GLU A 71 4.39 -17.48 -23.32
C GLU A 71 5.47 -16.40 -23.17
N LEU A 72 5.33 -15.33 -23.94
CA LEU A 72 6.20 -14.16 -23.80
C LEU A 72 6.05 -13.59 -22.39
N ILE A 73 7.17 -13.19 -21.78
CA ILE A 73 7.14 -12.27 -20.63
C ILE A 73 6.33 -11.05 -21.08
N PRO A 74 5.19 -10.74 -20.44
CA PRO A 74 4.33 -9.65 -20.87
C PRO A 74 5.14 -8.35 -20.86
N THR A 75 5.32 -7.75 -22.03
CA THR A 75 5.89 -6.41 -22.13
C THR A 75 4.86 -5.46 -21.55
N ARG A 76 5.23 -4.75 -20.48
CA ARG A 76 4.34 -3.86 -19.75
C ARG A 76 3.79 -2.79 -20.69
N SER A 77 2.54 -2.97 -21.12
CA SER A 77 1.99 -2.21 -22.25
C SER A 77 1.27 -0.93 -21.84
N LYS A 78 1.00 -0.73 -20.54
CA LYS A 78 0.31 0.47 -20.06
C LYS A 78 1.17 1.23 -19.05
N ILE A 79 1.57 2.44 -19.44
CA ILE A 79 2.11 3.46 -18.54
C ILE A 79 1.02 3.77 -17.50
N ASP A 80 1.35 3.69 -16.21
CA ASP A 80 0.42 4.10 -15.15
C ASP A 80 0.60 5.60 -14.85
N ALA A 81 -0.31 6.41 -15.40
CA ALA A 81 -0.34 7.86 -15.18
C ALA A 81 -1.14 8.27 -13.91
N THR A 82 -1.57 7.31 -13.08
CA THR A 82 -2.30 7.61 -11.85
C THR A 82 -1.45 8.47 -10.92
N PRO A 83 -1.95 9.61 -10.42
CA PRO A 83 -1.17 10.50 -9.56
C PRO A 83 -0.82 9.82 -8.24
N PHE A 84 0.27 10.28 -7.64
CA PHE A 84 0.67 9.99 -6.28
C PHE A 84 1.01 11.29 -5.56
N GLU A 85 0.92 11.29 -4.23
CA GLU A 85 1.21 12.47 -3.42
C GLU A 85 2.70 12.49 -3.05
N THR A 86 3.42 13.47 -3.57
CA THR A 86 4.80 13.78 -3.15
C THR A 86 4.77 14.63 -1.88
N LEU A 87 5.44 14.16 -0.82
CA LEU A 87 5.56 14.87 0.46
C LEU A 87 6.82 15.75 0.50
N PHE A 88 7.92 15.24 -0.05
CA PHE A 88 9.21 15.93 -0.14
C PHE A 88 10.01 15.34 -1.30
N GLU A 89 10.75 16.17 -2.02
CA GLU A 89 11.59 15.71 -3.13
C GLU A 89 12.82 16.60 -3.26
N ASP A 90 13.98 15.97 -3.45
CA ASP A 90 15.22 16.64 -3.82
C ASP A 90 15.91 15.92 -4.99
N LYS A 91 17.19 16.23 -5.21
CA LYS A 91 18.02 15.61 -6.26
C LYS A 91 18.17 14.09 -6.08
N HIS A 92 18.30 13.63 -4.84
CA HIS A 92 18.69 12.26 -4.50
C HIS A 92 17.52 11.40 -4.03
N LEU A 93 16.52 11.99 -3.37
CA LEU A 93 15.44 11.30 -2.67
C LEU A 93 14.06 11.85 -3.07
N ILE A 94 13.07 10.97 -2.99
CA ILE A 94 11.65 11.34 -3.06
C ILE A 94 10.88 10.63 -1.95
N PHE A 95 10.12 11.39 -1.19
CA PHE A 95 9.20 10.91 -0.17
C PHE A 95 7.78 11.09 -0.69
N VAL A 96 6.99 10.04 -0.57
CA VAL A 96 5.61 10.00 -1.05
C VAL A 96 4.68 9.49 0.04
N ASN A 97 3.43 9.91 -0.02
CA ASN A 97 2.37 9.30 0.77
C ASN A 97 1.76 8.16 -0.02
N LYS A 98 2.06 6.93 0.39
CA LYS A 98 1.51 5.74 -0.24
C LYS A 98 0.05 5.56 0.22
N PRO A 99 -0.94 5.50 -0.70
CA PRO A 99 -2.31 5.13 -0.32
C PRO A 99 -2.39 3.65 0.06
N ALA A 100 -3.38 3.29 0.87
CA ALA A 100 -3.72 1.88 1.10
C ALA A 100 -4.27 1.24 -0.19
N GLY A 101 -4.07 -0.07 -0.34
CA GLY A 101 -4.51 -0.84 -1.52
C GLY A 101 -3.49 -0.89 -2.67
N LEU A 102 -2.51 0.01 -2.68
CA LEU A 102 -1.46 0.04 -3.71
C LEU A 102 -0.23 -0.79 -3.29
N LEU A 103 0.35 -1.58 -4.20
CA LEU A 103 1.62 -2.25 -3.92
C LEU A 103 2.77 -1.25 -3.89
N THR A 104 3.78 -1.48 -3.04
CA THR A 104 4.99 -0.62 -3.05
C THR A 104 5.91 -0.97 -4.22
N VAL A 105 6.08 -2.26 -4.48
CA VAL A 105 7.00 -2.86 -5.44
C VAL A 105 6.18 -3.65 -6.47
N PRO A 106 6.61 -3.73 -7.73
CA PRO A 106 5.97 -4.60 -8.72
C PRO A 106 5.83 -6.03 -8.19
N SER A 107 4.72 -6.68 -8.51
CA SER A 107 4.57 -8.12 -8.32
C SER A 107 4.96 -8.86 -9.60
N ASP A 108 5.01 -10.18 -9.53
CA ASP A 108 5.22 -11.03 -10.71
C ASP A 108 4.01 -11.00 -11.67
N ASN A 109 2.86 -10.47 -11.22
CA ASN A 109 1.70 -10.26 -12.06
C ASN A 109 1.85 -8.95 -12.85
N PRO A 110 1.99 -8.98 -14.18
CA PRO A 110 2.21 -7.79 -14.99
C PRO A 110 1.03 -6.81 -14.99
N HIS A 111 -0.15 -7.25 -14.56
CA HIS A 111 -1.34 -6.40 -14.44
C HIS A 111 -1.38 -5.58 -13.15
N ASP A 112 -0.55 -5.92 -12.16
CA ASP A 112 -0.46 -5.16 -10.93
C ASP A 112 0.33 -3.87 -11.15
N SER A 113 -0.29 -2.75 -10.77
CA SER A 113 0.42 -1.48 -10.61
C SER A 113 0.99 -1.35 -9.20
N SER A 114 2.22 -0.86 -9.11
CA SER A 114 2.84 -0.45 -7.86
C SER A 114 3.17 1.03 -7.84
N LEU A 115 3.39 1.57 -6.64
CA LEU A 115 3.83 2.93 -6.42
C LEU A 115 5.16 3.22 -7.12
N ALA A 116 6.10 2.26 -7.11
CA ALA A 116 7.37 2.41 -7.81
C ALA A 116 7.18 2.60 -9.33
N ASP A 117 6.15 1.95 -9.89
CA ASP A 117 5.82 2.06 -11.31
C ASP A 117 5.22 3.41 -11.64
N ARG A 118 4.23 3.85 -10.85
CA ARG A 118 3.64 5.18 -10.98
C ARG A 118 4.68 6.29 -10.92
N ILE A 119 5.62 6.19 -9.98
CA ILE A 119 6.71 7.16 -9.87
C ILE A 119 7.59 7.07 -11.12
N SER A 120 8.05 5.88 -11.50
CA SER A 120 8.94 5.71 -12.67
C SER A 120 8.29 6.25 -13.96
N ASP A 121 7.01 5.95 -14.16
CA ASP A 121 6.23 6.37 -15.31
C ASP A 121 5.96 7.88 -15.31
N HIS A 122 5.70 8.48 -14.13
CA HIS A 122 5.60 9.93 -13.98
C HIS A 122 6.87 10.65 -14.48
N TYR A 123 8.06 10.16 -14.14
CA TYR A 123 9.31 10.76 -14.64
C TYR A 123 9.53 10.50 -16.13
N ARG A 124 9.20 9.31 -16.64
CA ARG A 124 9.30 9.00 -18.07
C ARG A 124 8.42 9.90 -18.92
N LEU A 125 7.18 10.15 -18.47
CA LEU A 125 6.24 11.07 -19.13
C LEU A 125 6.75 12.51 -19.18
N ARG A 126 7.59 12.91 -18.23
CA ARG A 126 8.25 14.23 -18.18
C ARG A 126 9.55 14.32 -18.99
N GLY A 127 9.89 13.28 -19.76
CA GLY A 127 11.06 13.25 -20.64
C GLY A 127 12.27 12.51 -20.07
N PHE A 128 12.23 12.05 -18.82
CA PHE A 128 13.32 11.25 -18.23
C PHE A 128 13.22 9.78 -18.66
N ARG A 129 13.46 9.52 -19.95
CA ARG A 129 13.28 8.17 -20.57
C ARG A 129 14.12 7.06 -19.92
N ARG A 130 15.26 7.41 -19.31
CA ARG A 130 16.18 6.49 -18.62
C ARG A 130 16.12 6.62 -17.09
N PHE A 131 15.05 7.20 -16.56
CA PHE A 131 14.89 7.30 -15.11
C PHE A 131 14.82 5.91 -14.47
N GLU A 132 15.65 5.72 -13.46
CA GLU A 132 15.66 4.52 -12.62
C GLU A 132 15.33 4.93 -11.18
N LEU A 133 14.28 4.33 -10.64
CA LEU A 133 13.88 4.51 -9.25
C LEU A 133 14.41 3.36 -8.42
N TYR A 134 15.10 3.67 -7.33
CA TYR A 134 15.67 2.67 -6.45
C TYR A 134 14.83 2.47 -5.19
N ILE A 135 14.41 1.22 -4.98
CA ILE A 135 13.59 0.79 -3.85
C ILE A 135 14.50 0.28 -2.73
N VAL A 136 14.36 0.83 -1.53
CA VAL A 136 15.18 0.44 -0.36
C VAL A 136 14.39 -0.23 0.76
N HIS A 137 13.08 0.02 0.81
CA HIS A 137 12.16 -0.51 1.80
C HIS A 137 10.74 -0.51 1.23
N ARG A 138 9.80 -1.11 1.96
CA ARG A 138 8.42 -1.24 1.51
C ARG A 138 7.42 -1.11 2.65
N LEU A 139 6.21 -0.70 2.29
CA LEU A 139 5.01 -0.89 3.09
C LEU A 139 4.16 -2.02 2.49
N ASP A 140 3.35 -2.68 3.33
CA ASP A 140 2.37 -3.67 2.88
C ASP A 140 1.32 -3.01 1.98
N LYS A 141 0.65 -3.80 1.12
CA LYS A 141 -0.33 -3.31 0.15
C LYS A 141 -1.37 -2.38 0.78
N PHE A 142 -1.92 -2.78 1.92
CA PHE A 142 -2.97 -2.05 2.63
C PHE A 142 -2.46 -1.15 3.77
N THR A 143 -1.14 -1.01 3.94
CA THR A 143 -0.57 -0.02 4.86
C THR A 143 -0.36 1.28 4.09
N SER A 144 -0.85 2.39 4.64
CA SER A 144 -0.69 3.73 4.06
C SER A 144 0.46 4.50 4.72
N GLY A 145 0.87 5.62 4.13
CA GLY A 145 1.74 6.60 4.77
C GLY A 145 3.08 6.83 4.09
N VAL A 146 4.00 7.48 4.82
CA VAL A 146 5.26 7.98 4.27
C VAL A 146 6.19 6.85 3.84
N LEU A 147 6.76 7.00 2.64
CA LEU A 147 7.73 6.09 2.06
C LEU A 147 8.79 6.87 1.27
N VAL A 148 10.07 6.60 1.51
CA VAL A 148 11.19 7.16 0.70
C VAL A 148 11.65 6.20 -0.41
N PHE A 149 11.99 6.76 -1.57
CA PHE A 149 12.74 6.12 -2.65
C PHE A 149 14.00 6.91 -2.97
N ALA A 150 15.01 6.24 -3.52
CA ALA A 150 16.18 6.91 -4.06
C ALA A 150 16.02 7.17 -5.56
N LYS A 151 16.38 8.37 -6.00
CA LYS A 151 16.44 8.80 -7.40
C LYS A 151 17.84 8.68 -8.01
N THR A 152 18.84 8.38 -7.18
CA THR A 152 20.26 8.33 -7.56
C THR A 152 20.96 7.15 -6.89
N PRO A 153 22.04 6.61 -7.48
CA PRO A 153 22.86 5.56 -6.87
C PRO A 153 23.44 5.95 -5.50
N GLU A 154 23.84 7.20 -5.33
CA GLU A 154 24.39 7.72 -4.06
C GLU A 154 23.31 7.69 -2.96
N GLY A 155 22.09 8.13 -3.30
CA GLY A 155 20.94 8.05 -2.41
C GLY A 155 20.61 6.60 -2.04
N LEU A 156 20.65 5.68 -3.01
CA LEU A 156 20.43 4.24 -2.78
C LEU A 156 21.45 3.66 -1.80
N HIS A 157 22.73 3.89 -2.06
CA HIS A 157 23.81 3.34 -1.23
C HIS A 157 23.71 3.85 0.21
N GLY A 158 23.51 5.16 0.38
CA GLY A 158 23.40 5.75 1.71
C GLY A 158 22.13 5.32 2.46
N LEU A 159 20.98 5.23 1.78
CA LEU A 159 19.76 4.69 2.39
C LEU A 159 19.95 3.23 2.83
N LYS A 160 20.53 2.36 1.98
CA LYS A 160 20.84 0.97 2.36
C LYS A 160 21.69 0.90 3.63
N LYS A 161 22.73 1.73 3.72
CA LYS A 161 23.57 1.83 4.92
C LYS A 161 22.75 2.22 6.15
N LEU A 162 21.89 3.23 6.05
CA LEU A 162 21.04 3.69 7.16
C LEU A 162 20.05 2.61 7.62
N PHE A 163 19.39 1.91 6.68
CA PHE A 163 18.46 0.82 6.99
C PHE A 163 19.18 -0.36 7.67
N ASN A 164 20.36 -0.72 7.19
CA ASN A 164 21.17 -1.80 7.77
C ASN A 164 21.67 -1.47 9.19
N LEU A 165 22.03 -0.21 9.44
CA LEU A 165 22.47 0.26 10.75
C LEU A 165 21.32 0.60 11.71
N HIS A 166 20.06 0.43 11.29
CA HIS A 166 18.87 0.86 12.03
C HIS A 166 18.90 2.34 12.47
N LYS A 167 19.64 3.20 11.75
CA LYS A 167 19.76 4.65 12.02
C LYS A 167 18.63 5.45 11.34
N ILE A 168 17.41 4.90 11.39
CA ILE A 168 16.22 5.49 10.77
C ILE A 168 15.08 5.45 11.77
N GLN A 169 14.48 6.61 12.00
CA GLN A 169 13.26 6.74 12.77
C GLN A 169 12.07 6.41 11.88
N ARG A 170 11.30 5.39 12.27
CA ARG A 170 10.04 5.01 11.61
C ARG A 170 8.95 4.95 12.66
N ILE A 171 7.99 5.86 12.59
CA ILE A 171 6.84 5.90 13.50
C ILE A 171 5.59 5.54 12.72
N TYR A 172 4.82 4.63 13.30
CA TYR A 172 3.53 4.18 12.79
C TYR A 172 2.45 4.51 13.80
N LYS A 173 1.27 4.81 13.29
CA LYS A 173 0.04 4.87 14.07
C LYS A 173 -0.78 3.61 13.80
N ALA A 174 -1.27 2.97 14.85
CA ALA A 174 -2.12 1.79 14.74
C ALA A 174 -3.34 1.86 15.67
N ILE A 175 -4.41 1.16 15.28
CA ILE A 175 -5.56 0.90 16.15
C ILE A 175 -5.67 -0.61 16.33
N LEU A 176 -5.58 -1.09 17.56
CA LEU A 176 -5.73 -2.49 17.93
C LEU A 176 -7.15 -2.78 18.41
N VAL A 177 -7.57 -4.03 18.25
CA VAL A 177 -8.71 -4.61 18.96
C VAL A 177 -8.25 -5.03 20.35
N GLY A 178 -9.06 -4.71 21.37
CA GLY A 178 -8.76 -4.98 22.77
C GLY A 178 -8.03 -3.86 23.50
N GLU A 179 -7.89 -4.06 24.82
CA GLU A 179 -7.22 -3.13 25.72
C GLU A 179 -5.87 -3.70 26.12
N LEU A 180 -4.78 -3.10 25.65
CA LEU A 180 -3.43 -3.52 26.03
C LEU A 180 -3.22 -3.27 27.54
N PRO A 181 -2.67 -4.20 28.32
CA PRO A 181 -2.49 -3.99 29.75
C PRO A 181 -1.46 -2.89 30.04
N GLU A 182 -0.38 -2.83 29.26
CA GLU A 182 0.74 -1.90 29.44
C GLU A 182 0.55 -0.62 28.60
N ASN A 183 1.03 0.51 29.12
CA ASN A 183 1.00 1.80 28.39
C ASN A 183 2.15 1.95 27.39
N SER A 184 3.19 1.11 27.47
CA SER A 184 4.30 1.08 26.53
C SER A 184 5.09 -0.20 26.71
N GLY A 185 5.78 -0.65 25.67
CA GLY A 185 6.62 -1.83 25.77
C GLY A 185 7.49 -2.06 24.55
N THR A 186 8.26 -3.14 24.57
CA THR A 186 9.08 -3.61 23.45
C THR A 186 8.76 -5.05 23.14
N LEU A 187 8.37 -5.32 21.89
CA LEU A 187 8.13 -6.66 21.37
C LEU A 187 9.42 -7.12 20.67
N ARG A 188 10.10 -8.11 21.24
CA ARG A 188 11.26 -8.78 20.64
C ARG A 188 10.86 -10.21 20.29
N ASP A 189 10.63 -10.46 19.01
CA ASP A 189 10.19 -11.76 18.51
C ASP A 189 11.09 -12.26 17.38
N GLN A 190 11.04 -13.56 17.15
CA GLN A 190 11.59 -14.19 15.96
C GLN A 190 10.48 -14.49 14.97
N LEU A 191 10.58 -13.93 13.76
CA LEU A 191 9.58 -14.09 12.70
C LEU A 191 10.10 -15.03 11.61
N MET A 192 9.21 -15.89 11.14
CA MET A 192 9.48 -16.80 10.03
C MET A 192 8.30 -16.84 9.07
N GLU A 193 8.60 -16.96 7.78
CA GLU A 193 7.61 -17.22 6.74
C GLU A 193 7.23 -18.70 6.73
N GLN A 194 5.94 -19.00 6.72
CA GLN A 194 5.45 -20.36 6.54
C GLN A 194 5.51 -20.77 5.07
N ALA A 195 6.18 -21.89 4.77
CA ALA A 195 6.39 -22.35 3.40
C ALA A 195 5.09 -22.57 2.59
N LYS A 196 4.01 -23.06 3.21
CA LYS A 196 2.75 -23.37 2.52
C LYS A 196 1.85 -22.15 2.29
N THR A 197 1.74 -21.27 3.28
CA THR A 197 0.78 -20.16 3.27
C THR A 197 1.41 -18.83 2.90
N LEU A 198 2.76 -18.78 2.86
CA LEU A 198 3.55 -17.57 2.76
C LEU A 198 3.18 -16.51 3.82
N ARG A 199 2.55 -16.91 4.93
CA ARG A 199 2.22 -16.02 6.04
C ARG A 199 3.38 -15.98 7.02
N MET A 200 3.63 -14.79 7.57
CA MET A 200 4.58 -14.62 8.67
C MET A 200 3.97 -15.12 9.99
N LYS A 201 4.76 -15.78 10.83
CA LYS A 201 4.40 -16.19 12.19
C LYS A 201 5.49 -15.85 13.20
N VAL A 202 5.11 -15.70 14.47
CA VAL A 202 6.07 -15.72 15.59
C VAL A 202 6.51 -17.15 15.83
N VAL A 203 7.81 -17.36 16.03
CA VAL A 203 8.39 -18.66 16.37
C VAL A 203 8.76 -18.67 17.85
N LYS A 204 8.27 -19.69 18.57
CA LYS A 204 8.61 -19.93 19.98
C LYS A 204 9.63 -21.07 20.03
N GLY A 205 10.87 -20.78 20.42
CA GLY A 205 11.94 -21.78 20.51
C GLY A 205 13.35 -21.17 20.39
N LYS A 206 14.37 -21.89 20.88
CA LYS A 206 15.78 -21.44 20.86
C LYS A 206 16.56 -21.87 19.61
N THR A 207 16.04 -22.82 18.83
CA THR A 207 16.78 -23.41 17.70
C THR A 207 16.66 -22.53 16.45
N PRO A 208 17.78 -21.96 15.95
CA PRO A 208 17.77 -21.19 14.72
C PRO A 208 17.43 -22.12 13.55
N THR A 209 16.20 -22.03 13.06
CA THR A 209 15.80 -22.68 11.81
C THR A 209 16.13 -21.72 10.67
N MET A 210 16.53 -22.23 9.49
CA MET A 210 16.75 -21.38 8.33
C MET A 210 15.52 -20.48 8.06
N GLY A 211 15.76 -19.20 7.80
CA GLY A 211 14.69 -18.24 7.47
C GLY A 211 14.06 -17.50 8.65
N VAL A 212 14.45 -17.81 9.89
CA VAL A 212 14.04 -17.07 11.08
C VAL A 212 14.79 -15.74 11.17
N LYS A 213 14.07 -14.64 11.41
CA LYS A 213 14.66 -13.29 11.53
C LYS A 213 14.14 -12.56 12.75
N GLU A 214 15.04 -11.88 13.46
CA GLU A 214 14.68 -11.03 14.58
C GLU A 214 13.82 -9.83 14.14
N ALA A 215 12.80 -9.55 14.96
CA ALA A 215 11.85 -8.46 14.82
C ALA A 215 11.67 -7.71 16.14
N ILE A 216 12.06 -6.43 16.15
CA ILE A 216 12.01 -5.55 17.32
C ILE A 216 11.07 -4.37 17.03
N THR A 217 10.05 -4.23 17.86
CA THR A 217 9.00 -3.21 17.76
C THR A 217 8.81 -2.56 19.12
N HIS A 218 8.95 -1.24 19.22
CA HIS A 218 8.57 -0.50 20.42
C HIS A 218 7.20 0.13 20.23
N TYR A 219 6.41 0.22 21.29
CA TYR A 219 5.11 0.85 21.23
C TYR A 219 4.82 1.70 22.46
N ARG A 220 3.95 2.69 22.28
CA ARG A 220 3.37 3.52 23.34
C ARG A 220 1.90 3.72 23.06
N VAL A 221 1.07 3.58 24.08
CA VAL A 221 -0.37 3.84 24.03
C VAL A 221 -0.58 5.35 23.96
N ILE A 222 -1.24 5.80 22.89
CA ILE A 222 -1.64 7.21 22.70
C ILE A 222 -3.01 7.44 23.33
N GLU A 223 -3.93 6.49 23.13
CA GLU A 223 -5.32 6.66 23.54
C GLU A 223 -5.98 5.30 23.77
N ARG A 224 -6.78 5.20 24.84
CA ARG A 224 -7.67 4.06 25.11
C ARG A 224 -9.10 4.42 24.75
N LEU A 225 -9.72 3.55 23.97
CA LEU A 225 -11.08 3.66 23.46
C LEU A 225 -11.84 2.38 23.82
N PRO A 226 -13.19 2.39 23.91
CA PRO A 226 -13.94 1.20 24.30
C PRO A 226 -13.58 -0.01 23.44
N GLY A 227 -12.96 -1.04 24.04
CA GLY A 227 -12.55 -2.26 23.36
C GLY A 227 -11.42 -2.08 22.33
N HIS A 228 -10.71 -0.94 22.32
CA HIS A 228 -9.67 -0.64 21.34
C HIS A 228 -8.52 0.17 21.96
N THR A 229 -7.31 0.00 21.42
CA THR A 229 -6.13 0.74 21.86
C THR A 229 -5.44 1.41 20.68
N VAL A 230 -5.20 2.71 20.76
CA VAL A 230 -4.48 3.48 19.73
C VAL A 230 -3.01 3.57 20.13
N LEU A 231 -2.13 3.20 19.21
CA LEU A 231 -0.69 3.11 19.44
C LEU A 231 0.12 4.03 18.54
N GLU A 232 1.22 4.52 19.11
CA GLU A 232 2.41 4.97 18.42
C GLU A 232 3.40 3.81 18.44
N ILE A 233 3.95 3.46 17.29
CA ILE A 233 4.83 2.30 17.14
C ILE A 233 6.13 2.75 16.47
N ARG A 234 7.26 2.48 17.12
CA ARG A 234 8.59 2.72 16.56
C ARG A 234 9.23 1.41 16.13
N LEU A 235 9.62 1.32 14.86
CA LEU A 235 10.29 0.14 14.31
C LEU A 235 11.81 0.25 14.35
N GLU A 236 12.46 -0.68 15.07
CA GLU A 236 13.91 -0.89 15.00
C GLU A 236 14.26 -1.78 13.80
N THR A 237 13.54 -2.89 13.61
CA THR A 237 13.66 -3.74 12.41
C THR A 237 12.47 -3.57 11.46
N GLY A 238 12.60 -3.98 10.19
CA GLY A 238 11.54 -3.90 9.19
C GLY A 238 11.25 -5.23 8.49
N ARG A 239 10.67 -6.21 9.21
CA ARG A 239 10.26 -7.50 8.63
C ARG A 239 8.87 -7.42 8.01
N ARG A 240 8.56 -8.32 7.07
CA ARG A 240 7.24 -8.36 6.42
C ARG A 240 6.15 -8.57 7.47
N ASN A 241 5.06 -7.81 7.38
CA ASN A 241 3.94 -7.86 8.32
C ASN A 241 4.33 -7.79 9.82
N GLN A 242 5.51 -7.24 10.16
CA GLN A 242 6.08 -7.33 11.52
C GLN A 242 5.11 -6.86 12.60
N ILE A 243 4.64 -5.62 12.50
CA ILE A 243 3.68 -5.02 13.45
C ILE A 243 2.44 -5.90 13.59
N ARG A 244 1.89 -6.32 12.44
CA ARG A 244 0.63 -7.05 12.35
C ARG A 244 0.68 -8.39 13.09
N VAL A 245 1.74 -9.15 12.82
CA VAL A 245 1.95 -10.50 13.39
C VAL A 245 2.24 -10.43 14.89
N GLN A 246 3.09 -9.50 15.32
CA GLN A 246 3.52 -9.43 16.73
C GLN A 246 2.37 -9.07 17.67
N PHE A 247 1.47 -8.17 17.26
CA PHE A 247 0.31 -7.81 18.05
C PHE A 247 -0.80 -8.87 17.99
N ALA A 248 -0.99 -9.50 16.83
CA ALA A 248 -1.93 -10.62 16.69
C ALA A 248 -1.53 -11.85 17.54
N ASP A 249 -0.24 -12.21 17.58
CA ASP A 249 0.27 -13.34 18.40
C ASP A 249 -0.02 -13.16 19.89
N ARG A 250 -0.17 -11.90 20.34
CA ARG A 250 -0.48 -11.53 21.73
C ARG A 250 -1.97 -11.35 22.01
N GLY A 251 -2.83 -11.60 21.03
CA GLY A 251 -4.28 -11.46 21.16
C GLY A 251 -4.82 -10.04 20.93
N TYR A 252 -4.00 -9.10 20.45
CA TYR A 252 -4.40 -7.71 20.19
C TYR A 252 -4.22 -7.36 18.71
N PRO A 253 -4.86 -8.05 17.75
CA PRO A 253 -4.66 -7.79 16.33
C PRO A 253 -5.06 -6.36 15.95
N LEU A 254 -4.53 -5.86 14.84
CA LEU A 254 -4.93 -4.57 14.31
C LEU A 254 -6.39 -4.64 13.84
N LEU A 255 -7.14 -3.57 14.12
CA LEU A 255 -8.52 -3.42 13.67
C LEU A 255 -8.58 -3.52 12.14
N GLY A 256 -9.45 -4.39 11.62
CA GLY A 256 -9.64 -4.62 10.18
C GLY A 256 -8.54 -5.44 9.50
N ASP A 257 -7.61 -6.05 10.24
CA ASP A 257 -6.60 -6.93 9.65
C ASP A 257 -7.21 -8.28 9.24
N GLN A 258 -7.45 -8.44 7.94
CA GLN A 258 -8.06 -9.65 7.36
C GLN A 258 -7.14 -10.90 7.38
N VAL A 259 -5.84 -10.74 7.63
CA VAL A 259 -4.87 -11.86 7.58
C VAL A 259 -4.56 -12.40 8.97
N TYR A 260 -4.37 -11.49 9.93
CA TYR A 260 -3.93 -11.81 11.29
C TYR A 260 -4.96 -11.49 12.37
N GLY A 261 -6.06 -10.84 12.00
CA GLY A 261 -7.12 -10.42 12.91
C GLY A 261 -8.49 -10.82 12.39
N GLN A 262 -9.43 -9.90 12.57
CA GLN A 262 -10.81 -10.05 12.15
C GLN A 262 -11.22 -8.86 11.27
N GLU A 263 -12.13 -9.13 10.34
CA GLU A 263 -12.79 -8.09 9.57
C GLU A 263 -13.54 -7.12 10.49
N SER A 264 -13.67 -5.86 10.07
CA SER A 264 -14.37 -4.85 10.84
C SER A 264 -15.32 -4.06 9.94
N PRO A 265 -16.54 -3.76 10.39
CA PRO A 265 -17.42 -2.83 9.67
C PRO A 265 -16.91 -1.38 9.75
N LEU A 266 -15.91 -1.09 10.60
CA LEU A 266 -15.36 0.26 10.78
C LEU A 266 -14.29 0.60 9.74
N ILE A 267 -13.55 -0.41 9.26
CA ILE A 267 -12.45 -0.26 8.29
C ILE A 267 -12.20 -1.60 7.57
N ASP A 268 -11.97 -1.54 6.27
CA ASP A 268 -11.82 -2.69 5.37
C ASP A 268 -10.36 -3.20 5.23
N ARG A 269 -9.46 -2.67 6.06
CA ARG A 269 -8.03 -2.97 6.05
C ARG A 269 -7.44 -2.85 7.44
N GLN A 270 -6.21 -3.33 7.64
CA GLN A 270 -5.50 -3.09 8.88
C GLN A 270 -5.38 -1.59 9.15
N ALA A 271 -5.82 -1.15 10.32
CA ALA A 271 -5.69 0.21 10.82
C ALA A 271 -4.23 0.52 11.18
N LEU A 272 -3.39 0.63 10.14
CA LEU A 272 -1.95 0.91 10.22
C LEU A 272 -1.59 2.03 9.24
N HIS A 273 -0.79 2.98 9.73
CA HIS A 273 -0.30 4.11 8.95
C HIS A 273 1.15 4.41 9.31
N ALA A 274 2.04 4.51 8.31
CA ALA A 274 3.40 5.04 8.47
C ALA A 274 3.30 6.57 8.57
N GLU A 275 3.38 7.09 9.79
CA GLU A 275 3.13 8.50 10.08
C GLU A 275 4.38 9.36 9.89
N LEU A 276 5.57 8.85 10.25
CA LEU A 276 6.82 9.61 10.20
C LEU A 276 7.99 8.74 9.76
N LEU A 277 8.83 9.31 8.91
CA LEU A 277 10.12 8.76 8.52
C LEU A 277 11.19 9.85 8.67
N GLY A 278 12.22 9.57 9.45
CA GLY A 278 13.30 10.52 9.74
C GLY A 278 14.67 9.86 9.77
N PHE A 279 15.67 10.54 9.20
CA PHE A 279 17.07 10.12 9.20
C PHE A 279 17.98 11.27 8.74
N THR A 280 19.28 11.12 8.97
CA THR A 280 20.29 12.01 8.42
C THR A 280 20.44 11.75 6.93
N HIS A 281 20.14 12.74 6.09
CA HIS A 281 20.16 12.62 4.64
C HIS A 281 21.53 12.10 4.18
N PRO A 282 21.59 10.99 3.43
CA PRO A 282 22.85 10.29 3.15
C PRO A 282 23.87 11.06 2.33
N VAL A 283 23.42 12.01 1.51
CA VAL A 283 24.30 12.84 0.67
C VAL A 283 24.59 14.21 1.31
N THR A 284 23.58 14.95 1.75
CA THR A 284 23.76 16.31 2.30
C THR A 284 24.16 16.35 3.77
N GLY A 285 24.00 15.25 4.53
CA GLY A 285 24.26 15.22 5.98
C GLY A 285 23.23 15.97 6.85
N GLN A 286 22.21 16.58 6.24
CA GLN A 286 21.16 17.32 6.98
C GLN A 286 20.15 16.36 7.60
N GLN A 287 19.57 16.72 8.75
CA GLN A 287 18.46 15.95 9.30
C GLN A 287 17.19 16.17 8.45
N VAL A 288 16.59 15.06 8.00
CA VAL A 288 15.34 15.08 7.24
C VAL A 288 14.31 14.28 8.01
N THR A 289 13.14 14.88 8.23
CA THR A 289 11.98 14.23 8.84
C THR A 289 10.75 14.58 8.03
N VAL A 290 10.07 13.55 7.52
CA VAL A 290 8.88 13.71 6.69
C VAL A 290 7.71 13.00 7.37
N GLN A 291 6.61 13.73 7.51
CA GLN A 291 5.38 13.22 8.09
C GLN A 291 4.30 13.07 7.02
N SER A 292 3.49 12.03 7.15
CA SER A 292 2.27 11.82 6.38
C SER A 292 1.07 12.07 7.27
N LYS A 293 0.05 12.77 6.74
CA LYS A 293 -1.21 12.95 7.47
C LYS A 293 -1.93 11.61 7.57
N SER A 294 -2.53 11.37 8.74
CA SER A 294 -3.38 10.20 8.94
C SER A 294 -4.52 10.18 7.91
N PRO A 295 -4.78 9.04 7.25
CA PRO A 295 -5.75 8.95 6.17
C PRO A 295 -7.18 9.07 6.70
N TYR A 296 -8.10 9.44 5.81
CA TYR A 296 -9.50 9.69 6.14
C TYR A 296 -10.17 8.51 6.85
N ASP A 297 -9.95 7.29 6.38
CA ASP A 297 -10.53 6.06 6.95
C ASP A 297 -10.14 5.85 8.42
N ILE A 298 -8.86 5.98 8.77
CA ILE A 298 -8.37 5.87 10.14
C ILE A 298 -8.91 7.01 11.01
N ASN A 299 -8.91 8.26 10.50
CA ASN A 299 -9.48 9.39 11.24
C ASN A 299 -10.97 9.21 11.52
N ARG A 300 -11.72 8.68 10.53
CA ARG A 300 -13.13 8.35 10.68
C ARG A 300 -13.29 7.33 11.83
N VAL A 301 -12.56 6.23 11.80
CA VAL A 301 -12.62 5.21 12.87
C VAL A 301 -12.39 5.83 14.25
N LEU A 302 -11.34 6.65 14.39
CA LEU A 302 -11.03 7.31 15.66
C LEU A 302 -12.16 8.21 16.14
N GLU A 303 -12.75 9.01 15.26
CA GLU A 303 -13.90 9.86 15.60
C GLU A 303 -15.09 9.02 16.11
N LEU A 304 -15.35 7.90 15.43
CA LEU A 304 -16.45 7.00 15.72
C LEU A 304 -16.29 6.34 17.11
N LEU A 305 -15.10 5.82 17.39
CA LEU A 305 -14.73 5.21 18.67
C LEU A 305 -14.69 6.25 19.81
N ARG A 306 -14.22 7.47 19.55
CA ARG A 306 -14.26 8.59 20.52
C ARG A 306 -15.69 8.99 20.86
N ASN A 307 -16.58 9.02 19.86
CA ASN A 307 -18.00 9.27 20.10
C ASN A 307 -18.65 8.15 20.92
N GLN A 308 -18.31 6.89 20.66
CA GLN A 308 -18.76 5.77 21.49
C GLN A 308 -18.26 5.88 22.93
N ARG A 309 -17.00 6.28 23.13
CA ARG A 309 -16.45 6.55 24.48
C ARG A 309 -17.25 7.63 25.20
N ARG A 310 -17.60 8.72 24.52
CA ARG A 310 -18.42 9.81 25.08
C ARG A 310 -19.79 9.31 25.51
N LEU A 311 -20.47 8.54 24.65
CA LEU A 311 -21.78 7.95 24.97
C LEU A 311 -21.71 7.02 26.18
N HIS A 312 -20.71 6.13 26.20
CA HIS A 312 -20.54 5.18 27.31
C HIS A 312 -20.16 5.89 28.63
N ARG A 313 -19.43 7.01 28.58
CA ARG A 313 -19.18 7.84 29.79
C ARG A 313 -20.44 8.52 30.29
N ALA A 314 -21.25 9.05 29.38
CA ALA A 314 -22.54 9.68 29.70
C ALA A 314 -23.50 8.67 30.33
N ASP A 315 -23.57 7.46 29.79
CA ASP A 315 -24.40 6.36 30.32
C ASP A 315 -23.96 5.92 31.73
N LYS A 316 -22.65 5.95 32.02
CA LYS A 316 -22.08 5.63 33.34
C LYS A 316 -22.07 6.80 34.33
N GLY A 317 -22.69 7.93 34.00
CA GLY A 317 -22.79 9.09 34.90
C GLY A 317 -21.45 9.79 35.21
N ILE A 318 -20.39 9.55 34.43
CA ILE A 318 -19.08 10.18 34.63
C ILE A 318 -19.09 11.58 33.96
N GLN A 319 -19.15 12.64 34.76
CA GLN A 319 -19.06 14.04 34.29
C GLN A 319 -17.60 14.48 34.03
N GLY A 320 -17.37 15.19 32.91
CA GLY A 320 -16.11 15.87 32.52
C GLY A 320 -15.45 15.27 31.25
N ASP A 321 -15.20 15.97 30.15
CA ASP A 321 -14.84 17.39 29.97
C ASP A 321 -15.85 18.21 29.15
N VAL A 322 -15.89 19.51 29.45
CA VAL A 322 -16.63 20.54 28.69
C VAL A 322 -16.03 20.66 27.29
N GLY A 323 -16.75 20.20 26.26
CA GLY A 323 -16.27 20.20 24.87
C GLY A 323 -17.31 19.77 23.84
N ILE A 324 -18.29 20.67 23.63
CA ILE A 324 -19.33 20.73 22.57
C ILE A 324 -19.78 19.38 21.98
N TYR A 325 -20.72 18.74 22.66
CA TYR A 325 -21.81 18.04 21.98
C TYR A 325 -22.70 19.10 21.32
N LYS A 326 -22.60 19.29 20.00
CA LYS A 326 -23.64 19.95 19.20
C LYS A 326 -24.12 18.97 18.14
N PRO A 327 -25.12 18.12 18.42
CA PRO A 327 -26.04 17.78 17.37
C PRO A 327 -26.72 19.10 17.04
N HIS A 328 -26.55 19.60 15.82
CA HIS A 328 -27.57 20.45 15.25
C HIS A 328 -28.82 19.57 15.04
N ILE A 329 -29.51 19.29 16.13
CA ILE A 329 -30.88 18.84 16.14
C ILE A 329 -31.57 19.89 16.99
N THR A 330 -32.22 20.84 16.32
CA THR A 330 -33.07 21.84 16.99
C THR A 330 -34.13 21.11 17.83
N ASP A 331 -34.60 21.72 18.92
CA ASP A 331 -35.66 21.13 19.75
C ASP A 331 -36.91 20.76 18.92
N ASP A 332 -37.13 21.48 17.82
CA ASP A 332 -38.15 21.18 16.83
C ASP A 332 -37.90 19.86 16.07
N GLN A 333 -36.65 19.56 15.70
CA GLN A 333 -36.27 18.27 15.09
C GLN A 333 -36.31 17.12 16.10
N LYS A 334 -36.04 17.39 17.38
CA LYS A 334 -36.19 16.42 18.49
C LYS A 334 -37.66 16.08 18.71
N LYS A 335 -38.54 17.08 18.76
CA LYS A 335 -40.01 16.92 18.83
C LYS A 335 -40.56 16.20 17.59
N LYS A 336 -40.09 16.53 16.38
CA LYS A 336 -40.47 15.85 15.13
C LYS A 336 -40.05 14.38 15.10
N ARG A 337 -38.89 14.03 15.68
CA ARG A 337 -38.41 12.64 15.78
C ARG A 337 -39.22 11.83 16.81
N VAL A 338 -39.51 12.40 17.98
CA VAL A 338 -40.36 11.78 19.00
C VAL A 338 -41.78 11.59 18.47
N ASN A 339 -42.33 12.60 17.78
CA ASN A 339 -43.66 12.49 17.16
C ASN A 339 -43.68 11.48 16.01
N ARG A 340 -42.63 11.38 15.19
CA ARG A 340 -42.53 10.31 14.17
C ARG A 340 -42.44 8.93 14.79
N MET A 341 -41.74 8.77 15.92
CA MET A 341 -41.62 7.49 16.62
C MET A 341 -42.95 7.10 17.29
N LYS A 342 -43.66 8.05 17.92
CA LYS A 342 -45.02 7.82 18.46
C LYS A 342 -46.00 7.43 17.35
N LYS A 343 -46.00 8.16 16.22
CA LYS A 343 -46.86 7.86 15.05
C LYS A 343 -46.51 6.53 14.37
N PHE A 344 -45.24 6.13 14.41
CA PHE A 344 -44.80 4.82 13.93
C PHE A 344 -45.32 3.73 14.85
N ASN A 345 -45.11 3.84 16.16
CA ASN A 345 -45.60 2.87 17.16
C ASN A 345 -47.12 2.76 17.21
N GLU A 346 -47.87 3.86 17.05
CA GLU A 346 -49.34 3.85 16.91
C GLU A 346 -49.78 3.12 15.63
N ARG A 347 -49.03 3.25 14.53
CA ARG A 347 -49.32 2.55 13.26
C ARG A 347 -48.94 1.07 13.30
N THR A 348 -47.93 0.67 14.08
CA THR A 348 -47.58 -0.74 14.30
C THR A 348 -48.50 -1.40 15.32
N ALA A 349 -49.03 -0.67 16.29
CA ALA A 349 -49.99 -1.18 17.27
C ALA A 349 -51.40 -1.43 16.68
N LEU A 350 -51.75 -0.76 15.56
CA LEU A 350 -53.05 -0.89 14.89
C LEU A 350 -53.08 -1.89 13.72
N ARG A 351 -52.05 -2.73 13.54
CA ARG A 351 -52.09 -3.82 12.56
C ARG A 351 -52.44 -5.13 13.27
N PRO A 352 -53.64 -5.71 13.05
CA PRO A 352 -53.91 -7.07 13.47
C PRO A 352 -52.97 -8.02 12.72
N ILE A 353 -52.38 -8.96 13.44
CA ILE A 353 -51.69 -10.10 12.84
C ILE A 353 -52.77 -10.99 12.24
N THR A 354 -53.00 -10.88 10.93
CA THR A 354 -53.74 -11.90 10.18
C THR A 354 -52.75 -12.89 9.59
N SER A 355 -52.67 -14.06 10.21
CA SER A 355 -52.15 -15.28 9.59
C SER A 355 -53.03 -15.65 8.40
N THR A 356 -52.46 -15.84 7.22
CA THR A 356 -52.99 -16.75 6.19
C THR A 356 -51.94 -17.04 5.12
N GLU A 357 -51.94 -18.29 4.71
CA GLU A 357 -51.02 -18.97 3.81
C GLU A 357 -51.12 -18.49 2.35
N HIS A 358 -50.10 -18.87 1.59
CA HIS A 358 -50.04 -19.11 0.14
C HIS A 358 -51.04 -18.40 -0.79
N THR A 359 -50.50 -17.62 -1.73
CA THR A 359 -50.46 -17.96 -3.17
C THR A 359 -49.75 -16.87 -3.97
N ARG A 360 -48.86 -17.28 -4.90
CA ARG A 360 -48.35 -16.39 -5.96
C ARG A 360 -49.48 -16.15 -6.98
N PRO A 361 -49.49 -14.97 -7.62
CA PRO A 361 -49.50 -15.01 -9.08
C PRO A 361 -48.55 -14.01 -9.76
N THR A 362 -48.21 -14.39 -10.99
CA THR A 362 -47.45 -13.70 -12.03
C THR A 362 -48.27 -12.57 -12.68
N ASN A 363 -47.66 -11.43 -13.04
CA ASN A 363 -47.58 -10.92 -14.43
C ASN A 363 -47.02 -9.47 -14.55
N LYS A 364 -46.00 -9.34 -15.40
CA LYS A 364 -45.88 -8.48 -16.59
C LYS A 364 -46.18 -6.94 -16.58
N PHE A 365 -45.14 -6.23 -17.06
CA PHE A 365 -45.12 -5.00 -17.88
C PHE A 365 -45.59 -3.65 -17.29
N LYS A 366 -44.67 -2.65 -17.24
CA LYS A 366 -44.50 -1.63 -18.29
C LYS A 366 -43.31 -0.70 -18.01
N ARG A 367 -42.51 -0.47 -19.06
CA ARG A 367 -41.53 0.61 -19.21
C ARG A 367 -42.26 1.96 -19.26
N ALA A 368 -41.69 2.98 -18.64
CA ALA A 368 -41.91 4.37 -19.01
C ALA A 368 -40.58 5.12 -18.97
N THR A 369 -40.07 5.40 -20.17
CA THR A 369 -39.02 6.37 -20.47
C THR A 369 -39.57 7.79 -20.32
N SER A 370 -38.87 8.66 -19.61
CA SER A 370 -39.06 10.12 -19.76
C SER A 370 -37.73 10.79 -20.08
N GLN A 371 -37.64 11.25 -21.32
CA GLN A 371 -36.65 12.20 -21.82
C GLN A 371 -36.72 13.49 -20.99
N ILE A 372 -35.57 14.03 -20.60
CA ILE A 372 -35.46 15.44 -20.19
C ILE A 372 -34.50 16.13 -21.15
N LYS A 373 -35.06 17.10 -21.87
CA LYS A 373 -34.43 18.03 -22.81
C LYS A 373 -33.37 18.87 -22.10
N GLY A 374 -32.30 19.15 -22.83
CA GLY A 374 -31.24 20.04 -22.40
C GLY A 374 -31.61 21.53 -22.40
N SER A 375 -30.80 22.29 -21.68
CA SER A 375 -30.61 23.72 -21.90
C SER A 375 -29.14 24.05 -21.62
N ARG A 376 -28.42 24.38 -22.70
CA ARG A 376 -27.12 25.07 -22.66
C ARG A 376 -27.35 26.50 -22.18
N SER A 377 -26.48 26.99 -21.30
CA SER A 377 -26.16 28.41 -21.17
C SER A 377 -24.65 28.55 -20.99
N ALA A 378 -24.10 29.60 -21.58
CA ALA A 378 -22.69 29.75 -21.89
C ALA A 378 -22.02 30.87 -21.08
N ARG A 379 -20.73 30.65 -20.78
CA ARG A 379 -19.62 31.63 -20.52
C ARG A 379 -19.65 32.43 -19.18
N PRO A 380 -18.50 33.04 -18.74
CA PRO A 380 -17.15 33.08 -19.34
C PRO A 380 -15.98 32.71 -18.40
N SER A 381 -14.81 32.66 -19.05
CA SER A 381 -13.43 32.66 -18.55
C SER A 381 -13.08 33.65 -17.43
N GLY A 382 -12.19 33.26 -16.51
CA GLY A 382 -11.56 34.17 -15.54
C GLY A 382 -10.40 33.56 -14.76
N SER A 383 -9.18 33.83 -15.22
CA SER A 383 -7.92 34.08 -14.50
C SER A 383 -7.52 33.24 -13.26
N SER A 384 -6.37 32.56 -13.38
CA SER A 384 -5.49 32.11 -12.28
C SER A 384 -5.06 33.26 -11.36
N PRO A 385 -4.89 33.01 -10.04
CA PRO A 385 -4.02 33.82 -9.20
C PRO A 385 -2.62 33.21 -9.10
N LYS A 386 -1.66 34.12 -9.30
CA LYS A 386 -0.21 33.94 -9.31
C LYS A 386 0.35 33.48 -7.96
N ALA A 387 1.41 32.67 -8.05
CA ALA A 387 2.32 32.36 -6.94
C ALA A 387 2.94 33.64 -6.38
N ARG A 388 2.99 33.75 -5.04
CA ARG A 388 3.59 34.86 -4.32
C ARG A 388 4.96 34.42 -3.80
N VAL A 389 6.01 34.88 -4.47
CA VAL A 389 7.40 34.80 -4.02
C VAL A 389 7.60 35.84 -2.92
N TRP A 390 8.16 35.43 -1.77
CA TRP A 390 8.74 36.34 -0.81
C TRP A 390 10.26 36.16 -0.82
N LYS A 391 10.97 37.21 -1.22
CA LYS A 391 12.42 37.37 -1.07
C LYS A 391 12.70 38.48 -0.04
N LYS A 392 13.61 38.14 0.88
CA LYS A 392 14.58 38.96 1.63
C LYS A 392 14.09 39.97 2.69
N LYS A 393 14.71 39.84 3.87
CA LYS A 393 15.72 40.72 4.51
C LYS A 393 16.00 40.09 5.89
N ILE A 394 17.22 39.95 6.42
CA ILE A 394 18.51 40.65 6.29
C ILE A 394 19.61 39.63 6.08
#